data_AF-A0A7W1YNQ9-F1
#
_entry.id   AF-A0A7W1YNQ9-F1
#
_cell.length_a   1.000
_cell.length_b   1.000
_cell.length_c   1.000
_cell.angle_alpha   90.00
_cell.angle_beta   90.00
_cell.angle_gamma   90.00
#
_symmetry.space_group_name_H-M   'P 1'
#
loop_
_entity.id
_entity.type
_entity.pdbx_description
1 polymer ?
#
loop_
_entity_poly.entity_id
_entity_poly.type
_entity_poly.pdbx_seq_one_letter_code
_entity_poly.pdbx_strand_id
1 'polypeptide(L)'
;MDTGELREMLDAVKVAQHAPREDNAAHQKTWSNMHALAEARFLPALDFFVSCLDDDRWEWRINALRCIGFHYRFPADGAIAEKIRRMLLTDVGGFGQVRMAAASVLGGRSTWPDLALETALKTDPDEDVRRVAFAALLTIGGIPYKVVRAEVQKTKVGESQPT
;
A
#
# COMPACT_ATOMS: atom_id res chain seq x y z
N MET A 1 16.29 3.54 18.93
CA MET A 1 17.21 4.03 17.89
C MET A 1 17.35 5.52 18.06
N ASP A 2 18.58 6.02 17.97
CA ASP A 2 18.82 7.45 17.89
C ASP A 2 18.63 7.97 16.45
N THR A 3 18.68 9.29 16.28
CA THR A 3 18.48 9.91 14.96
C THR A 3 19.63 9.64 13.99
N GLY A 4 20.84 9.37 14.48
CA GLY A 4 21.99 9.00 13.65
C GLY A 4 21.79 7.64 13.01
N GLU A 5 21.42 6.63 13.81
CA GLU A 5 21.13 5.27 13.33
C GLU A 5 20.02 5.27 12.27
N LEU A 6 18.95 6.06 12.48
CA LEU A 6 17.85 6.18 11.51
C LEU A 6 18.30 6.84 10.19
N ARG A 7 19.26 7.78 10.23
CA ARG A 7 19.81 8.38 9.02
C ARG A 7 20.66 7.37 8.24
N GLU A 8 21.52 6.64 8.93
CA GLU A 8 22.34 5.59 8.29
C GLU A 8 21.47 4.51 7.65
N MET A 9 20.38 4.10 8.31
CA MET A 9 19.40 3.17 7.72
C MET A 9 18.74 3.76 6.48
N LEU A 10 18.34 5.03 6.51
CA LEU A 10 17.73 5.69 5.35
C LEU A 10 18.71 5.76 4.17
N ASP A 11 19.97 6.11 4.43
CA ASP A 11 21.01 6.17 3.40
C ASP A 11 21.29 4.78 2.82
N ALA A 12 21.35 3.74 3.65
CA ALA A 12 21.51 2.36 3.20
C ALA A 12 20.36 1.90 2.28
N VAL A 13 19.10 2.23 2.64
CA VAL A 13 17.93 1.88 1.82
C VAL A 13 17.92 2.64 0.50
N LYS A 14 18.33 3.92 0.48
CA LYS A 14 18.49 4.69 -0.76
C LYS A 14 19.54 4.09 -1.69
N VAL A 15 20.66 3.63 -1.15
CA VAL A 15 21.68 2.92 -1.94
C VAL A 15 21.11 1.63 -2.52
N ALA A 16 20.41 0.82 -1.70
CA ALA A 16 19.76 -0.41 -2.15
C ALA A 16 18.70 -0.17 -3.24
N GLN A 17 17.99 0.97 -3.19
CA GLN A 17 17.06 1.34 -4.24
C GLN A 17 17.76 1.43 -5.60
N HIS A 18 18.95 2.00 -5.70
CA HIS A 18 19.62 2.13 -7.00
C HIS A 18 20.49 0.93 -7.38
N ALA A 19 20.60 -0.07 -6.49
CA ALA A 19 21.37 -1.28 -6.74
C ALA A 19 20.64 -2.25 -7.71
N PRO A 20 21.39 -3.12 -8.41
CA PRO A 20 20.82 -4.28 -9.09
C PRO A 20 19.97 -5.12 -8.14
N ARG A 21 19.11 -5.97 -8.70
CA ARG A 21 18.22 -6.84 -7.91
C ARG A 21 19.04 -7.60 -6.86
N GLU A 22 18.72 -7.33 -5.61
CA GLU A 22 19.36 -7.92 -4.44
C GLU A 22 19.14 -9.42 -4.38
N ASP A 23 20.08 -10.13 -3.76
CA ASP A 23 19.80 -11.48 -3.27
C ASP A 23 18.77 -11.45 -2.13
N ASN A 24 18.29 -12.62 -1.72
CA ASN A 24 17.25 -12.71 -0.69
C ASN A 24 17.67 -12.10 0.66
N ALA A 25 18.96 -12.19 1.03
CA ALA A 25 19.45 -11.71 2.31
C ALA A 25 19.55 -10.18 2.32
N ALA A 26 20.08 -9.59 1.26
CA ALA A 26 20.12 -8.16 1.04
C ALA A 26 18.70 -7.58 0.95
N HIS A 27 17.80 -8.24 0.22
CA HIS A 27 16.39 -7.85 0.16
C HIS A 27 15.72 -7.84 1.54
N GLN A 28 15.92 -8.89 2.33
CA GLN A 28 15.36 -8.97 3.69
C GLN A 28 15.91 -7.87 4.60
N LYS A 29 17.20 -7.54 4.48
CA LYS A 29 17.82 -6.45 5.24
C LYS A 29 17.26 -5.09 4.83
N THR A 30 17.17 -4.82 3.53
CA THR A 30 16.60 -3.58 2.98
C THR A 30 15.15 -3.41 3.41
N TRP A 31 14.35 -4.47 3.34
CA TRP A 31 12.97 -4.47 3.85
C TRP A 31 12.91 -4.19 5.36
N SER A 32 13.78 -4.84 6.15
CA SER A 32 13.82 -4.64 7.61
C SER A 32 14.16 -3.20 7.97
N ASN A 33 15.11 -2.58 7.25
CA ASN A 33 15.46 -1.17 7.44
C ASN A 33 14.29 -0.25 7.07
N MET A 34 13.62 -0.47 5.92
CA MET A 34 12.42 0.29 5.54
C MET A 34 11.34 0.22 6.63
N HIS A 35 11.08 -0.98 7.14
CA HIS A 35 10.08 -1.18 8.19
C HIS A 35 10.46 -0.48 9.49
N ALA A 36 11.72 -0.59 9.93
CA ALA A 36 12.22 0.08 11.14
C ALA A 36 12.09 1.62 11.03
N LEU A 37 12.42 2.19 9.87
CA LEU A 37 12.26 3.62 9.59
C LEU A 37 10.79 4.05 9.67
N ALA A 38 9.89 3.25 9.09
CA ALA A 38 8.46 3.50 9.11
C ALA A 38 7.89 3.39 10.53
N GLU A 39 8.26 2.36 11.29
CA GLU A 39 7.85 2.13 12.67
C GLU A 39 8.30 3.26 13.60
N ALA A 40 9.53 3.76 13.41
CA ALA A 40 10.04 4.94 14.10
C ALA A 40 9.34 6.26 13.67
N ARG A 41 8.49 6.22 12.64
CA ARG A 41 7.84 7.38 12.01
C ARG A 41 8.84 8.47 11.64
N PHE A 42 10.01 8.06 11.16
CA PHE A 42 11.09 8.98 10.84
C PHE A 42 10.71 9.81 9.60
N LEU A 43 10.31 11.07 9.81
CA LEU A 43 9.75 11.92 8.75
C LEU A 43 10.61 12.01 7.47
N PRO A 44 11.96 12.08 7.51
CA PRO A 44 12.76 12.05 6.29
C PRO A 44 12.61 10.77 5.46
N ALA A 45 12.21 9.65 6.07
CA ALA A 45 11.91 8.42 5.34
C ALA A 45 10.54 8.47 4.65
N LEU A 46 9.59 9.30 5.11
CA LEU A 46 8.30 9.45 4.43
C LEU A 46 8.47 9.99 3.02
N ASP A 47 9.28 11.04 2.84
CA ASP A 47 9.55 11.61 1.51
C ASP A 47 10.18 10.58 0.57
N PHE A 48 11.12 9.79 1.10
CA PHE A 48 11.71 8.67 0.39
C PHE A 48 10.66 7.62 -0.01
N PHE A 49 9.81 7.16 0.92
CA PHE A 49 8.75 6.21 0.60
C PHE A 49 7.78 6.76 -0.44
N VAL A 50 7.43 8.05 -0.38
CA VAL A 50 6.57 8.70 -1.38
C VAL A 50 7.24 8.71 -2.75
N SER A 51 8.57 8.90 -2.84
CA SER A 51 9.30 8.76 -4.11
C SER A 51 9.32 7.32 -4.62
N CYS A 52 9.45 6.32 -3.75
CA CYS A 52 9.43 4.90 -4.13
C CYS A 52 8.08 4.46 -4.72
N LEU A 53 7.00 5.22 -4.54
CA LEU A 53 5.73 4.96 -5.22
C LEU A 53 5.82 5.13 -6.75
N ASP A 54 6.86 5.82 -7.27
CA ASP A 54 7.16 5.93 -8.71
C ASP A 54 8.31 5.00 -9.15
N ASP A 55 8.79 4.08 -8.31
CA ASP A 55 9.91 3.19 -8.66
C ASP A 55 9.49 2.22 -9.78
N ASP A 56 10.37 1.98 -10.75
CA ASP A 56 10.11 1.05 -11.85
C ASP A 56 9.84 -0.38 -11.35
N ARG A 57 10.45 -0.78 -10.24
CA ARG A 57 10.27 -2.12 -9.65
C ARG A 57 9.06 -2.10 -8.73
N TRP A 58 8.10 -2.95 -9.06
CA TRP A 58 6.86 -3.09 -8.30
C TRP A 58 7.11 -3.48 -6.83
N GLU A 59 8.21 -4.19 -6.52
CA GLU A 59 8.61 -4.55 -5.15
C GLU A 59 8.84 -3.32 -4.26
N TRP A 60 9.43 -2.26 -4.82
CA TRP A 60 9.64 -1.01 -4.09
C TRP A 60 8.35 -0.23 -3.90
N ARG A 61 7.50 -0.19 -4.92
CA ARG A 61 6.18 0.44 -4.84
C ARG A 61 5.31 -0.19 -3.75
N ILE A 62 5.24 -1.53 -3.70
CA ILE A 62 4.46 -2.22 -2.66
C ILE A 62 5.04 -2.04 -1.25
N ASN A 63 6.36 -2.08 -1.10
CA ASN A 63 7.00 -1.87 0.21
C ASN A 63 6.77 -0.45 0.72
N ALA A 64 6.86 0.54 -0.17
CA ALA A 64 6.52 1.92 0.14
C ALA A 64 5.05 2.09 0.56
N LEU A 65 4.10 1.50 -0.18
CA LEU A 65 2.68 1.52 0.18
C LEU A 65 2.44 0.95 1.59
N ARG A 66 3.06 -0.18 1.92
CA ARG A 66 2.97 -0.79 3.26
C ARG A 66 3.53 0.14 4.33
N CYS A 67 4.73 0.67 4.13
CA CYS A 67 5.37 1.59 5.08
C CYS A 67 4.51 2.84 5.33
N ILE A 68 4.04 3.48 4.26
CA ILE A 68 3.18 4.67 4.32
C ILE A 68 1.85 4.34 5.00
N GLY A 69 1.17 3.31 4.53
CA GLY A 69 -0.20 2.98 4.92
C GLY A 69 -0.34 2.43 6.34
N PHE A 70 0.68 1.76 6.89
CA PHE A 70 0.64 1.27 8.27
C PHE A 70 1.11 2.32 9.27
N HIS A 71 2.15 3.09 8.95
CA HIS A 71 2.85 3.87 9.97
C HIS A 71 2.58 5.37 9.95
N TYR A 72 2.23 5.94 8.79
CA TYR A 72 2.07 7.38 8.63
C TYR A 72 0.61 7.80 8.59
N ARG A 73 0.36 9.07 8.91
CA ARG A 73 -0.95 9.74 8.76
C ARG A 73 -0.80 10.77 7.65
N PHE A 74 -1.78 10.83 6.76
CA PHE A 74 -1.87 11.83 5.70
C PHE A 74 -3.34 12.15 5.44
N PRO A 75 -3.67 13.36 4.96
CA PRO A 75 -5.04 13.74 4.63
C PRO A 75 -5.61 12.84 3.53
N ALA A 76 -6.90 12.49 3.65
CA ALA A 76 -7.59 11.65 2.67
C ALA A 76 -7.75 12.32 1.29
N ASP A 77 -7.68 13.64 1.24
CA ASP A 77 -7.72 14.52 0.05
C ASP A 77 -6.33 15.07 -0.32
N GLY A 78 -5.27 14.60 0.36
CA GLY A 78 -3.91 15.06 0.14
C GLY A 78 -3.22 14.38 -1.05
N ALA A 79 -2.08 14.96 -1.46
CA ALA A 79 -1.29 14.47 -2.60
C ALA A 79 -0.86 13.00 -2.48
N ILE A 80 -0.58 12.51 -1.26
CA ILE A 80 -0.24 11.10 -1.02
C ILE A 80 -1.45 10.21 -1.33
N ALA A 81 -2.64 10.56 -0.82
CA ALA A 81 -3.86 9.79 -1.08
C ALA A 81 -4.20 9.78 -2.57
N GLU A 82 -4.12 10.93 -3.26
CA GLU A 82 -4.31 11.03 -4.70
C GLU A 82 -3.33 10.17 -5.50
N LYS A 83 -2.07 10.12 -5.08
CA LYS A 83 -1.08 9.25 -5.71
C LYS A 83 -1.44 7.77 -5.55
N ILE A 84 -1.87 7.36 -4.35
CA ILE A 84 -2.30 5.98 -4.07
C ILE A 84 -3.55 5.63 -4.88
N ARG A 85 -4.51 6.56 -5.04
CA ARG A 85 -5.67 6.38 -5.93
C ARG A 85 -5.25 6.15 -7.38
N ARG A 86 -4.31 6.94 -7.90
CA ARG A 86 -3.76 6.71 -9.25
C ARG A 86 -3.12 5.33 -9.37
N MET A 87 -2.28 4.93 -8.41
CA MET A 87 -1.68 3.60 -8.41
C MET A 87 -2.72 2.49 -8.41
N LEU A 88 -3.78 2.60 -7.60
CA LEU A 88 -4.89 1.64 -7.62
C LEU A 88 -5.52 1.50 -9.01
N LEU A 89 -5.57 2.56 -9.82
CA LEU A 89 -6.24 2.53 -11.12
C LEU A 89 -5.30 2.21 -12.28
N THR A 90 -4.01 2.52 -12.17
CA THR A 90 -3.09 2.51 -13.32
C THR A 90 -1.82 1.70 -13.12
N ASP A 91 -1.55 1.16 -11.93
CA ASP A 91 -0.29 0.43 -11.71
C ASP A 91 -0.22 -0.86 -12.54
N VAL A 92 0.84 -0.92 -13.35
CA VAL A 92 1.18 -2.06 -14.19
C VAL A 92 2.41 -2.75 -13.57
N GLY A 93 2.21 -3.93 -12.99
CA GLY A 93 3.28 -4.70 -12.36
C GLY A 93 2.82 -5.58 -11.21
N GLY A 94 3.67 -6.53 -10.83
CA GLY A 94 3.49 -7.33 -9.62
C GLY A 94 2.20 -8.13 -9.53
N PHE A 95 1.59 -8.54 -10.65
CA PHE A 95 0.35 -9.34 -10.66
C PHE A 95 -0.75 -8.76 -9.77
N GLY A 96 -1.02 -7.45 -9.89
CA GLY A 96 -2.06 -6.77 -9.11
C GLY A 96 -1.69 -6.45 -7.67
N GLN A 97 -0.55 -6.93 -7.15
CA GLN A 97 -0.17 -6.75 -5.73
C GLN A 97 -0.03 -5.28 -5.33
N VAL A 98 0.48 -4.41 -6.21
CA VAL A 98 0.57 -2.96 -5.94
C VAL A 98 -0.83 -2.34 -5.85
N ARG A 99 -1.74 -2.71 -6.75
CA ARG A 99 -3.13 -2.22 -6.74
C ARG A 99 -3.90 -2.73 -5.52
N MET A 100 -3.73 -4.01 -5.14
CA MET A 100 -4.26 -4.56 -3.89
C MET A 100 -3.74 -3.79 -2.66
N ALA A 101 -2.44 -3.52 -2.61
CA ALA A 101 -1.85 -2.74 -1.52
C ALA A 101 -2.42 -1.32 -1.48
N ALA A 102 -2.55 -0.66 -2.63
CA ALA A 102 -3.14 0.68 -2.72
C ALA A 102 -4.59 0.69 -2.22
N ALA A 103 -5.43 -0.26 -2.65
CA ALA A 103 -6.80 -0.42 -2.15
C ALA A 103 -6.83 -0.64 -0.63
N SER A 104 -5.96 -1.50 -0.09
CA SER A 104 -5.88 -1.75 1.35
C SER A 104 -5.49 -0.50 2.14
N VAL A 105 -4.54 0.30 1.64
CA VAL A 105 -4.15 1.56 2.27
C VAL A 105 -5.32 2.54 2.26
N LEU A 106 -6.02 2.70 1.14
CA LEU A 106 -7.19 3.57 1.05
C LEU A 106 -8.32 3.11 2.00
N GLY A 107 -8.52 1.80 2.16
CA GLY A 107 -9.49 1.26 3.11
C GLY A 107 -9.27 1.69 4.58
N GLY A 108 -8.03 2.00 4.97
CA GLY A 108 -7.70 2.48 6.31
C GLY A 108 -7.47 3.99 6.42
N ARG A 109 -7.38 4.70 5.30
CA ARG A 109 -6.86 6.09 5.25
C ARG A 109 -7.73 7.07 4.46
N SER A 110 -8.62 6.57 3.61
CA SER A 110 -9.53 7.39 2.83
C SER A 110 -10.83 7.68 3.59
N THR A 111 -11.74 8.40 2.95
CA THR A 111 -13.07 8.75 3.45
C THR A 111 -14.13 8.31 2.46
N TRP A 112 -15.32 8.00 2.97
CA TRP A 112 -16.46 7.67 2.10
C TRP A 112 -17.03 8.93 1.41
N PRO A 113 -17.37 8.87 0.11
CA PRO A 113 -17.07 7.80 -0.85
C PRO A 113 -15.66 7.95 -1.44
N ASP A 114 -15.01 6.82 -1.78
CA ASP A 114 -13.75 6.83 -2.54
C ASP A 114 -13.99 6.27 -3.94
N LEU A 115 -14.01 7.16 -4.94
CA LEU A 115 -14.32 6.80 -6.32
C LEU A 115 -13.29 5.86 -6.95
N ALA A 116 -12.02 5.92 -6.54
CA ALA A 116 -11.01 5.01 -7.09
C ALA A 116 -11.24 3.58 -6.60
N LEU A 117 -11.63 3.41 -5.33
CA LEU A 117 -12.06 2.11 -4.80
C LEU A 117 -13.32 1.59 -5.51
N GLU A 118 -14.31 2.46 -5.78
CA GLU A 118 -15.50 2.07 -6.54
C GLU A 118 -15.18 1.65 -7.98
N THR A 119 -14.29 2.38 -8.66
CA THR A 119 -13.85 2.02 -10.00
C THR A 119 -13.09 0.69 -9.99
N ALA A 120 -12.13 0.52 -9.08
CA ALA A 120 -11.38 -0.73 -8.97
C ALA A 120 -12.29 -1.92 -8.68
N LEU A 121 -13.28 -1.76 -7.78
CA LEU A 121 -14.29 -2.78 -7.51
C LEU A 121 -15.02 -3.24 -8.78
N LYS A 122 -15.43 -2.31 -9.64
CA LYS A 122 -16.25 -2.60 -10.83
C LYS A 122 -15.44 -3.11 -12.01
N THR A 123 -14.23 -2.58 -12.21
CA THR A 123 -13.53 -2.69 -13.49
C THR A 123 -12.11 -3.21 -13.41
N ASP A 124 -11.52 -3.43 -12.22
CA ASP A 124 -10.17 -3.98 -12.16
C ASP A 124 -10.16 -5.39 -12.79
N PRO A 125 -9.23 -5.70 -13.70
CA PRO A 125 -9.17 -7.02 -14.33
C PRO A 125 -8.87 -8.15 -13.33
N ASP A 126 -8.20 -7.84 -12.22
CA ASP A 126 -7.82 -8.80 -11.20
C ASP A 126 -8.92 -8.94 -10.14
N GLU A 127 -9.45 -10.15 -9.99
CA GLU A 127 -10.50 -10.44 -9.02
C GLU A 127 -10.06 -10.19 -7.56
N ASP A 128 -8.79 -10.43 -7.24
CA ASP A 128 -8.28 -10.19 -5.90
C ASP A 128 -8.18 -8.68 -5.61
N VAL A 129 -7.88 -7.85 -6.62
CA VAL A 129 -7.97 -6.39 -6.48
C VAL A 129 -9.42 -5.97 -6.25
N ARG A 130 -10.38 -6.49 -7.02
CA ARG A 130 -11.82 -6.20 -6.81
C ARG A 130 -12.27 -6.56 -5.39
N ARG A 131 -11.86 -7.73 -4.87
CA ARG A 131 -12.16 -8.17 -3.50
C ARG A 131 -11.56 -7.24 -2.44
N VAL A 132 -10.32 -6.80 -2.61
CA VAL A 132 -9.69 -5.86 -1.66
C VAL A 132 -10.35 -4.47 -1.74
N ALA A 133 -10.73 -4.00 -2.93
CA ALA A 133 -11.48 -2.76 -3.11
C ALA A 133 -12.84 -2.81 -2.41
N PHE A 134 -13.57 -3.92 -2.56
CA PHE A 134 -14.81 -4.18 -1.81
C PHE A 134 -14.59 -4.11 -0.29
N ALA A 135 -13.59 -4.82 0.23
CA ALA A 135 -13.27 -4.81 1.66
C ALA A 135 -12.93 -3.41 2.16
N ALA A 136 -12.18 -2.64 1.36
CA ALA A 136 -11.80 -1.27 1.66
C ALA A 136 -13.03 -0.36 1.72
N LEU A 137 -13.95 -0.45 0.76
CA LEU A 137 -15.22 0.29 0.74
C LEU A 137 -16.08 0.00 1.97
N LEU A 138 -16.23 -1.27 2.35
CA LEU A 138 -16.94 -1.63 3.58
C LEU A 138 -16.26 -1.01 4.81
N THR A 139 -14.92 -1.02 4.85
CA THR A 139 -14.16 -0.46 5.97
C THR A 139 -14.37 1.05 6.09
N ILE A 140 -14.24 1.81 4.99
CA ILE A 140 -14.46 3.26 5.02
C ILE A 140 -15.94 3.64 5.20
N GLY A 141 -16.86 2.73 4.87
CA GLY A 141 -18.29 2.84 5.19
C GLY A 141 -18.63 2.57 6.66
N GLY A 142 -17.64 2.28 7.51
CA GLY A 142 -17.82 2.05 8.94
C GLY A 142 -18.30 0.65 9.31
N ILE A 143 -18.25 -0.30 8.38
CA ILE A 143 -18.67 -1.68 8.64
C ILE A 143 -17.64 -2.35 9.57
N PRO A 144 -18.08 -2.98 10.68
CA PRO A 144 -17.16 -3.62 11.62
C PRO A 144 -16.30 -4.71 10.96
N TYR A 145 -15.02 -4.80 11.33
CA TYR A 145 -14.04 -5.73 10.74
C TYR A 145 -14.53 -7.19 10.63
N LYS A 146 -15.22 -7.72 11.66
CA LYS A 146 -15.75 -9.08 11.63
C LYS A 146 -16.81 -9.27 10.53
N VAL A 147 -17.60 -8.25 10.26
CA VAL A 147 -18.61 -8.25 9.19
C VAL A 147 -17.91 -8.14 7.83
N VAL A 148 -16.94 -7.22 7.68
CA VAL A 148 -16.10 -7.12 6.46
C VAL A 148 -15.50 -8.48 6.10
N ARG A 149 -14.89 -9.17 7.08
CA ARG A 149 -14.32 -10.52 6.91
C ARG A 149 -15.35 -11.54 6.42
N ALA A 150 -16.56 -11.51 6.97
CA ALA A 150 -17.62 -12.42 6.56
C ALA A 150 -18.08 -12.14 5.13
N GLU A 151 -18.31 -10.88 4.77
CA GLU A 151 -18.73 -10.50 3.42
C GLU A 151 -17.66 -10.81 2.36
N VAL A 152 -16.38 -10.57 2.66
CA VAL A 152 -15.26 -10.97 1.78
C VAL A 152 -15.16 -12.50 1.65
N GLN A 153 -15.52 -13.26 2.67
CA GLN A 153 -15.51 -14.72 2.56
C GLN A 153 -16.62 -15.21 1.61
N LYS A 154 -17.81 -14.60 1.65
CA LYS A 154 -18.91 -14.91 0.72
C LYS A 154 -18.50 -14.70 -0.74
N THR A 155 -17.74 -13.63 -1.02
CA THR A 155 -17.24 -13.38 -2.38
C THR A 155 -16.17 -14.37 -2.85
N LYS A 156 -15.45 -15.03 -1.92
CA LYS A 156 -14.49 -16.09 -2.26
C LYS A 156 -15.16 -17.41 -2.59
N VAL A 157 -16.28 -17.72 -1.94
CA VAL A 157 -17.01 -18.98 -2.14
C VAL A 157 -18.13 -18.86 -3.19
N GLY A 158 -18.26 -17.68 -3.83
CA GLY A 158 -19.25 -17.43 -4.89
C GLY A 158 -20.68 -17.21 -4.39
N GLU A 159 -20.88 -17.03 -3.09
CA GLU A 159 -22.19 -16.72 -2.49
C GLU A 159 -22.63 -15.29 -2.79
N SER A 160 -21.68 -14.41 -3.11
CA SER A 160 -21.93 -13.04 -3.58
C SER A 160 -20.86 -12.61 -4.58
N GLN A 161 -21.17 -11.61 -5.41
CA GLN A 161 -20.16 -10.94 -6.22
C GLN A 161 -19.84 -9.56 -5.64
N PRO A 162 -18.57 -9.17 -5.57
CA PRO A 162 -18.19 -7.78 -5.43
C PRO A 162 -18.59 -7.11 -6.75
N THR A 163 -19.76 -6.47 -6.77
CA THR A 163 -20.32 -5.83 -7.98
C THR A 163 -19.81 -4.42 -8.16
#